data_AF-D9VW46-F1
#
_entry.id   AF-D9VW46-F1
#
_cell.length_a   1.000
_cell.length_b   1.000
_cell.length_c   1.000
_cell.angle_alpha   90.00
_cell.angle_beta   90.00
_cell.angle_gamma   90.00
#
_symmetry.space_group_name_H-M   'P 1'
#
loop_
_entity.id
_entity.type
_entity.pdbx_description
1 polymer ?
#
loop_
_entity_poly.entity_id
_entity_poly.type
_entity_poly.pdbx_seq_one_letter_code
_entity_poly.pdbx_strand_id
1 'polypeptide(L)'
;MGPAPAAQQGAIADGVGEGLVAVVSVKLDQPEFRGVTHGVLGNAAVRGCVADAVREEVDAWFARDPDTASTVVNRVLRDARA
;
A
#
# COMPACT_ATOMS: atom_id res chain seq x y z
N MET A 1 -1.47 -23.27 11.61
CA MET A 1 -1.69 -21.82 11.40
C MET A 1 -2.66 -21.69 10.24
N GLY A 2 -3.96 -21.65 10.53
CA GLY A 2 -5.00 -21.58 9.50
C GLY A 2 -5.01 -20.19 8.84
N PRO A 3 -5.41 -20.07 7.57
CA PRO A 3 -5.51 -18.75 6.94
C PRO A 3 -6.55 -17.91 7.70
N ALA A 4 -6.16 -16.71 8.10
CA ALA A 4 -7.08 -15.74 8.71
C ALA A 4 -8.29 -15.54 7.77
N PRO A 5 -9.51 -15.39 8.30
CA PRO A 5 -10.72 -15.29 7.48
C PRO A 5 -10.59 -14.11 6.50
N ALA A 6 -10.85 -14.35 5.21
CA ALA A 6 -10.70 -13.37 4.13
C ALA A 6 -11.44 -12.04 4.38
N ALA A 7 -12.50 -12.06 5.19
CA ALA A 7 -13.22 -10.88 5.64
C ALA A 7 -12.35 -9.90 6.46
N GLN A 8 -11.42 -10.43 7.27
CA GLN A 8 -10.49 -9.63 8.06
C GLN A 8 -9.44 -8.95 7.17
N GLN A 9 -9.06 -9.60 6.07
CA GLN A 9 -8.05 -9.10 5.13
C GLN A 9 -8.56 -7.92 4.27
N GLY A 10 -9.86 -7.91 3.97
CA GLY A 10 -10.51 -6.78 3.29
C GLY A 10 -10.60 -5.55 4.19
N ALA A 11 -11.03 -5.75 5.44
CA ALA A 11 -11.18 -4.66 6.41
C ALA A 11 -9.84 -3.99 6.78
N ILE A 12 -8.75 -4.76 6.88
CA ILE A 12 -7.41 -4.16 7.08
C ILE A 12 -6.97 -3.34 5.86
N ALA A 13 -7.29 -3.76 4.64
CA ALA A 13 -6.88 -3.02 3.44
C ALA A 13 -7.62 -1.68 3.35
N ASP A 14 -8.90 -1.67 3.73
CA ASP A 14 -9.71 -0.46 3.83
C ASP A 14 -9.20 0.48 4.94
N GLY A 15 -8.93 -0.07 6.13
CA GLY A 15 -8.37 0.69 7.26
C GLY A 15 -6.96 1.23 7.04
N VAL A 16 -6.13 0.59 6.20
CA VAL A 16 -4.80 1.13 5.83
C VAL A 16 -4.92 2.39 4.96
N GLY A 17 -5.96 2.48 4.14
CA GLY A 17 -6.21 3.65 3.28
C GLY A 17 -6.78 4.85 4.03
N GLU A 18 -7.40 4.62 5.19
CA GLU A 18 -8.12 5.66 5.92
C GLU A 18 -7.18 6.71 6.54
N GLY A 19 -7.24 7.95 6.02
CA GLY A 19 -6.40 9.05 6.47
C GLY A 19 -4.92 8.90 6.09
N LEU A 20 -4.59 7.99 5.17
CA LEU A 20 -3.27 7.88 4.58
C LEU A 20 -3.12 8.89 3.44
N VAL A 21 -2.17 9.81 3.59
CA VAL A 21 -1.76 10.72 2.51
C VAL A 21 -0.42 10.22 1.98
N ALA A 22 -0.41 9.80 0.72
CA ALA A 22 0.79 9.30 0.06
C ALA A 22 0.91 9.88 -1.35
N VAL A 23 2.15 10.13 -1.77
CA VAL A 23 2.49 10.55 -3.13
C VAL A 23 3.36 9.48 -3.75
N VAL A 24 2.93 8.94 -4.88
CA VAL A 24 3.70 7.94 -5.64
C VAL A 24 4.07 8.56 -6.98
N SER A 25 5.37 8.73 -7.21
CA SER A 25 5.91 9.21 -8.48
C SER A 25 6.75 8.12 -9.12
N VAL A 26 6.47 7.80 -10.38
CA VAL A 26 7.21 6.80 -11.16
C VAL A 26 7.73 7.44 -12.44
N LYS A 27 8.97 7.10 -12.81
CA LYS A 27 9.59 7.54 -14.05
C LYS A 27 9.77 6.32 -14.96
N LEU A 28 9.29 6.42 -16.20
CA LEU A 28 9.24 5.32 -17.16
C LEU A 28 9.69 5.81 -18.54
N ASP A 29 10.50 5.03 -19.23
CA ASP A 29 10.89 5.31 -20.62
C ASP A 29 9.74 5.11 -21.60
N GLN A 30 8.92 4.07 -21.39
CA GLN A 30 7.78 3.73 -22.26
C GLN A 30 6.48 3.57 -21.46
N PRO A 31 5.83 4.67 -21.05
CA PRO A 31 4.57 4.58 -20.32
C PRO A 31 3.40 4.23 -21.25
N GLU A 32 2.59 3.27 -20.82
CA GLU A 32 1.37 2.84 -21.50
C GLU A 32 0.18 3.38 -20.72
N PHE A 33 -0.53 4.37 -21.27
CA PHE A 33 -1.73 4.91 -20.63
C PHE A 33 -3.00 4.46 -21.33
N ARG A 34 -4.08 4.28 -20.56
CA ARG A 34 -5.41 3.98 -21.06
C ARG A 34 -6.32 5.20 -20.92
N GLY A 35 -7.04 5.53 -22.00
CA GLY A 35 -8.00 6.62 -22.06
C GLY A 35 -7.42 7.92 -22.62
N VAL A 36 -8.31 8.78 -23.14
CA VAL A 36 -7.96 10.05 -23.83
C VAL A 36 -7.16 11.00 -22.94
N THR A 37 -7.38 10.97 -21.62
CA THR A 37 -6.71 11.84 -20.64
C THR A 37 -5.48 11.19 -19.99
N HIS A 38 -5.07 10.01 -20.45
CA HIS A 38 -4.02 9.21 -19.79
C HIS A 38 -4.30 8.95 -18.29
N GLY A 39 -5.57 8.80 -17.91
CA GLY A 39 -5.98 8.70 -16.50
C GLY A 39 -5.60 7.39 -15.80
N VAL A 40 -5.22 6.35 -16.55
CA VAL A 40 -4.82 5.05 -15.99
C VAL A 40 -3.52 4.59 -16.61
N LEU A 41 -2.50 4.33 -15.78
CA LEU A 41 -1.26 3.69 -16.21
C LEU A 41 -1.49 2.18 -16.33
N GLY A 42 -1.28 1.64 -17.53
CA GLY A 42 -1.51 0.24 -17.90
C GLY A 42 -0.30 -0.69 -17.75
N ASN A 43 0.89 -0.17 -17.46
CA ASN A 43 2.08 -1.00 -17.34
C ASN A 43 2.00 -1.93 -16.11
N ALA A 44 1.64 -3.20 -16.33
CA ALA A 44 1.53 -4.19 -15.26
C ALA A 44 2.87 -4.42 -14.53
N ALA A 45 3.99 -4.32 -15.24
CA ALA A 45 5.34 -4.44 -14.66
C ALA A 45 5.63 -3.34 -13.61
N VAL A 46 5.11 -2.13 -13.81
CA VAL A 46 5.32 -1.00 -12.90
C VAL A 46 4.62 -1.24 -11.57
N ARG A 47 3.42 -1.84 -11.59
CA ARG A 47 2.71 -2.22 -10.36
C ARG A 47 3.55 -3.18 -9.51
N GLY A 48 4.19 -4.16 -10.13
CA GLY A 48 5.09 -5.08 -9.43
C GLY A 48 6.30 -4.36 -8.83
N CYS A 49 7.00 -3.58 -9.65
CA CYS A 49 8.18 -2.83 -9.21
C CYS A 49 7.89 -1.85 -8.06
N VAL A 50 6.78 -1.10 -8.14
CA VAL A 50 6.36 -0.19 -7.08
C VAL A 50 5.96 -0.95 -5.82
N ALA A 51 5.27 -2.09 -5.96
CA ALA A 51 4.87 -2.90 -4.80
C ALA A 51 6.08 -3.46 -4.05
N ASP A 52 7.11 -3.93 -4.76
CA ASP A 52 8.37 -4.39 -4.14
C ASP A 52 9.12 -3.24 -3.47
N ALA A 53 9.29 -2.11 -4.16
CA ALA A 53 9.99 -0.95 -3.61
C ALA A 53 9.30 -0.38 -2.35
N VAL A 54 7.96 -0.24 -2.39
CA VAL A 54 7.19 0.21 -1.23
C VAL A 54 7.30 -0.79 -0.07
N ARG A 55 7.28 -2.10 -0.36
CA ARG A 55 7.41 -3.12 0.68
C ARG A 55 8.75 -3.03 1.39
N GLU A 56 9.84 -2.94 0.64
CA GLU A 56 11.19 -2.85 1.20
C GLU A 56 11.33 -1.60 2.09
N GLU A 57 10.92 -0.44 1.59
CA GLU A 57 11.03 0.81 2.34
C GLU A 57 10.13 0.87 3.57
N VAL A 58 8.91 0.31 3.49
CA VAL A 58 8.01 0.23 4.65
C VAL A 58 8.56 -0.72 5.71
N ASP A 59 9.11 -1.88 5.30
CA ASP A 59 9.74 -2.82 6.22
C ASP A 59 10.96 -2.19 6.91
N ALA A 60 11.80 -1.50 6.14
CA ALA A 60 12.94 -0.76 6.66
C ALA A 60 12.50 0.39 7.60
N TRP A 61 11.41 1.10 7.30
CA TRP A 61 10.86 2.13 8.17
C TRP A 61 10.34 1.56 9.49
N PHE A 62 9.59 0.45 9.44
CA PHE A 62 9.13 -0.24 10.63
C PHE A 62 10.28 -0.75 11.50
N ALA A 63 11.37 -1.23 10.89
CA ALA A 63 12.55 -1.71 11.61
C ALA A 63 13.33 -0.56 12.29
N ARG A 64 13.33 0.65 11.70
CA ARG A 64 14.03 1.82 12.25
C ARG A 64 13.32 2.40 13.47
N ASP A 65 11.98 2.42 13.48
CA ASP A 65 11.20 3.03 14.57
C ASP A 65 10.01 2.13 14.97
N PRO A 66 10.24 1.11 15.83
CA PRO A 66 9.22 0.14 16.17
C PRO A 66 8.06 0.72 17.00
N ASP A 67 8.30 1.82 17.72
CA ASP A 67 7.27 2.47 18.55
C ASP A 67 6.24 3.20 17.68
N THR A 68 6.72 3.98 16.70
CA THR A 68 5.85 4.62 15.71
C THR A 68 5.17 3.58 14.82
N ALA A 69 5.89 2.52 14.42
CA ALA A 69 5.31 1.41 13.67
C ALA A 69 4.12 0.76 14.39
N SER A 70 4.30 0.43 15.67
CA SER A 70 3.25 -0.17 16.50
C SER A 70 2.05 0.76 16.64
N THR A 71 2.28 2.07 16.79
CA THR A 71 1.21 3.07 16.85
C THR A 71 0.39 3.11 15.55
N VAL A 72 1.05 3.12 14.39
CA VAL A 72 0.38 3.12 13.08
C VAL A 72 -0.43 1.83 12.87
N VAL A 73 0.17 0.67 13.16
CA VAL A 73 -0.53 -0.63 13.04
C VAL A 73 -1.73 -0.70 13.97
N ASN A 74 -1.61 -0.24 15.21
CA ASN A 74 -2.73 -0.22 16.15
C ASN A 74 -3.86 0.71 15.69
N ARG A 75 -3.54 1.84 15.07
CA ARG A 75 -4.55 2.73 14.47
C ARG A 75 -5.30 2.01 13.35
N VAL A 76 -4.59 1.46 12.37
CA VAL A 76 -5.16 0.70 11.25
C VAL A 76 -6.04 -0.45 11.73
N LEU A 77 -5.60 -1.18 12.76
CA LEU A 77 -6.36 -2.29 13.34
C LEU A 77 -7.63 -1.83 14.08
N ARG A 78 -7.64 -0.61 14.63
CA ARG A 78 -8.86 -0.04 15.23
C ARG A 78 -9.84 0.38 14.14
N ASP A 79 -9.35 1.06 13.11
CA ASP A 79 -10.17 1.54 11.99
C ASP A 79 -10.78 0.34 11.23
N ALA A 80 -10.01 -0.73 11.01
CA ALA A 80 -10.48 -1.98 10.41
C ALA A 80 -11.51 -2.78 11.25
N ARG A 81 -11.75 -2.39 12.51
CA ARG A 81 -12.73 -3.03 13.42
C ARG A 81 -13.96 -2.15 13.64
N ALA A 82 -13.92 -0.90 13.19
CA ALA A 82 -15.05 0.03 13.25
C ALA A 82 -16.08 -0.30 12.15
#